data_AF-A0A919RR75-F1
#
_entry.id   AF-A0A919RR75-F1
#
_cell.length_a   1.000
_cell.length_b   1.000
_cell.length_c   1.000
_cell.angle_alpha   90.00
_cell.angle_beta   90.00
_cell.angle_gamma   90.00
#
_symmetry.space_group_name_H-M   'P 1'
#
loop_
_entity.id
_entity.type
_entity.pdbx_description
1 polymer ?
#
loop_
_entity_poly.entity_id
_entity_poly.type
_entity_poly.pdbx_seq_one_letter_code
_entity_poly.pdbx_strand_id
1 'polypeptide(L)'
;MWEITMKLAKQLVVAAATAVLISPLLPASPAQAAGSHTCFSGTRTLEPDGYHLTANPCDGSGFVDVVIHIVSGSAAGTYRCRSAFSWNGYLSASGCRISS
;
A
#
# COMPACT_ATOMS: atom_id res chain seq x y z
N MET A 1 -3.88 -47.03 60.53
CA MET A 1 -3.80 -48.20 59.62
C MET A 1 -4.33 -47.71 58.28
N TRP A 2 -3.62 -46.82 57.58
CA TRP A 2 -2.39 -47.04 56.80
C TRP A 2 -2.58 -48.24 55.87
N GLU A 3 -2.80 -47.97 54.58
CA GLU A 3 -3.06 -48.86 53.42
C GLU A 3 -4.28 -48.26 52.71
N ILE A 4 -4.16 -47.38 51.70
CA ILE A 4 -3.67 -47.71 50.36
C ILE A 4 -3.08 -46.41 49.76
N THR A 5 -1.89 -46.05 50.23
CA THR A 5 -0.89 -45.43 49.36
C THR A 5 -0.52 -46.48 48.33
N MET A 6 -0.31 -46.10 47.06
CA MET A 6 0.05 -46.98 45.93
C MET A 6 -1.12 -47.68 45.22
N LYS A 7 -1.82 -46.95 44.34
CA LYS A 7 -2.20 -47.50 43.04
C LYS A 7 -2.54 -46.35 42.08
N LEU A 8 -1.74 -46.27 41.02
CA LEU A 8 -1.96 -45.50 39.79
C LEU A 8 -1.93 -43.96 40.00
N ALA A 9 -0.82 -43.22 39.87
CA ALA A 9 0.33 -43.41 38.99
C ALA A 9 -0.06 -43.95 37.61
N LYS A 10 -0.95 -43.25 36.90
CA LYS A 10 -1.06 -43.19 35.41
C LYS A 10 -2.45 -42.71 35.02
N GLN A 11 -2.69 -41.40 35.06
CA GLN A 11 -3.61 -40.77 34.09
C GLN A 11 -3.01 -39.41 33.69
N LEU A 12 -1.86 -39.47 33.02
CA LEU A 12 -1.42 -38.45 32.07
C LEU A 12 -2.35 -38.55 30.86
N VAL A 13 -3.40 -37.73 30.80
CA VAL A 13 -4.17 -37.52 29.57
C VAL A 13 -4.48 -36.04 29.44
N VAL A 14 -3.57 -35.37 28.73
CA VAL A 14 -3.79 -34.29 27.76
C VAL A 14 -5.07 -33.46 27.96
N ALA A 15 -4.93 -32.28 28.56
CA ALA A 15 -5.86 -31.18 28.32
C ALA A 15 -5.18 -30.22 27.33
N ALA A 16 -5.64 -30.31 26.09
CA ALA A 16 -5.15 -29.55 24.94
C ALA A 16 -5.21 -28.04 25.19
N ALA A 17 -4.12 -27.35 24.85
CA ALA A 17 -4.07 -25.91 24.76
C ALA A 17 -4.92 -25.46 23.56
N THR A 18 -6.11 -24.92 23.82
CA THR A 18 -6.86 -24.14 22.82
C THR A 18 -6.89 -22.69 23.27
N ALA A 19 -5.76 -22.01 23.14
CA ALA A 19 -5.74 -20.56 23.04
C ALA A 19 -6.32 -20.19 21.67
N VAL A 20 -7.65 -20.03 21.60
CA VAL A 20 -8.30 -19.48 20.42
C VAL A 20 -7.86 -18.03 20.34
N LEU A 21 -6.84 -17.78 19.52
CA LEU A 21 -6.43 -16.44 19.10
C LEU A 21 -7.60 -15.86 18.29
N ILE A 22 -8.57 -15.25 18.97
CA ILE A 22 -9.49 -14.32 18.34
C ILE A 22 -8.70 -13.03 18.16
N SER A 23 -7.77 -13.06 17.21
CA SER A 23 -7.16 -11.84 16.70
C SER A 23 -8.30 -11.06 16.02
N PRO A 24 -8.55 -9.79 16.37
CA PRO A 24 -9.45 -8.98 15.58
C PRO A 24 -8.89 -8.96 14.16
N LEU A 25 -9.68 -9.47 13.21
CA LEU A 25 -9.49 -9.21 11.79
C LEU A 25 -9.70 -7.71 11.60
N LEU A 26 -8.66 -6.94 11.92
CA LEU A 26 -8.55 -5.56 11.48
C LEU A 26 -8.78 -5.59 9.97
N PRO A 27 -9.64 -4.72 9.41
CA PRO A 27 -9.74 -4.58 7.98
C PRO A 27 -8.34 -4.20 7.50
N ALA A 28 -7.62 -5.18 6.94
CA ALA A 28 -6.39 -4.92 6.24
C ALA A 28 -6.81 -4.10 5.04
N SER A 29 -6.65 -2.78 5.12
CA SER A 29 -6.65 -1.92 3.95
C SER A 29 -5.77 -2.63 2.92
N PRO A 30 -6.26 -2.88 1.69
CA PRO A 30 -5.45 -3.58 0.73
C PRO A 30 -4.16 -2.79 0.60
N ALA A 31 -3.03 -3.41 0.96
CA ALA A 31 -1.70 -2.87 0.77
C ALA A 31 -1.42 -2.91 -0.74
N GLN A 32 -2.19 -2.15 -1.50
CA GLN A 32 -1.88 -1.83 -2.87
C GLN A 32 -0.58 -1.05 -2.78
N ALA A 33 0.52 -1.61 -3.29
CA ALA A 33 1.76 -0.89 -3.40
C ALA A 33 1.47 0.40 -4.16
N ALA A 34 1.47 1.53 -3.46
CA ALA A 34 1.27 2.84 -4.07
C ALA A 34 2.32 2.98 -5.17
N GLY A 35 1.86 3.20 -6.40
CA GLY A 35 2.76 3.35 -7.52
C GLY A 35 3.60 4.62 -7.37
N SER A 36 4.76 4.64 -8.01
CA SER A 36 5.57 5.86 -8.07
C SER A 36 6.17 6.04 -9.45
N HIS A 37 6.16 7.28 -9.93
CA HIS A 37 6.77 7.70 -11.17
C HIS A 37 7.71 8.88 -10.92
N THR A 38 8.88 8.83 -11.55
CA THR A 38 9.84 9.95 -11.59
C THR A 38 9.96 10.36 -13.05
N CYS A 39 9.67 11.62 -13.32
CA CYS A 39 9.67 12.19 -14.65
C CYS A 39 10.63 13.36 -14.75
N PHE A 40 11.32 13.50 -15.88
CA PHE A 40 12.25 14.59 -16.09
C PHE A 40 11.54 15.93 -16.31
N SER A 41 10.53 15.99 -17.18
CA SER A 41 9.78 17.22 -17.47
C SER A 41 8.30 16.95 -17.57
N GLY A 42 7.47 17.94 -17.23
CA GLY A 42 6.03 17.81 -17.36
C GLY A 42 5.27 19.13 -17.34
N THR A 43 3.99 19.01 -17.68
CA THR A 43 3.02 20.11 -17.65
C THR A 43 1.82 19.71 -16.81
N ARG A 44 1.14 20.73 -16.29
CA ARG A 44 -0.10 20.57 -15.51
C ARG A 44 -1.19 21.45 -16.07
N THR A 45 -2.38 20.89 -16.11
CA THR A 45 -3.61 21.61 -16.46
C THR A 45 -4.61 21.45 -15.32
N LEU A 46 -5.34 22.51 -14.99
CA LEU A 46 -6.39 22.43 -13.98
C LEU A 46 -7.63 21.76 -14.56
N GLU A 47 -8.16 20.77 -13.84
CA GLU A 47 -9.42 20.06 -14.10
C GLU A 47 -10.36 20.22 -12.88
N PRO A 48 -11.66 19.90 -13.01
CA PRO A 48 -12.62 19.99 -11.90
C PRO A 48 -12.22 19.21 -10.64
N ASP A 49 -11.53 18.08 -10.81
CA ASP A 49 -11.14 17.17 -9.72
C ASP A 49 -9.67 17.29 -9.28
N GLY A 50 -8.98 18.36 -9.68
CA GLY A 50 -7.56 18.58 -9.39
C GLY A 50 -6.75 18.85 -10.65
N TYR A 51 -5.47 18.47 -10.68
CA TYR A 51 -4.63 18.64 -11.86
C TYR A 51 -4.65 17.41 -12.76
N HIS A 52 -4.62 17.64 -14.07
CA HIS A 52 -4.12 16.69 -15.05
C HIS A 52 -2.62 16.92 -15.23
N LEU A 53 -1.83 15.85 -15.24
CA LEU A 53 -0.40 15.91 -15.50
C LEU A 53 -0.06 15.16 -16.79
N THR A 54 0.82 15.74 -17.58
CA THR A 54 1.53 15.02 -18.65
C THR A 54 3.03 15.19 -18.45
N ALA A 55 3.80 14.11 -18.60
CA ALA A 55 5.23 14.16 -18.33
C ALA A 55 6.03 13.14 -19.16
N ASN A 56 7.30 13.46 -19.43
CA ASN A 56 8.25 12.63 -20.17
C ASN A 56 9.69 13.16 -20.01
N PRO A 57 10.73 12.30 -20.12
CA PRO A 57 10.65 10.85 -19.93
C PRO A 57 10.35 10.51 -18.48
N CYS A 58 9.67 9.40 -18.26
CA CYS A 58 9.29 8.90 -16.94
C CYS A 58 9.74 7.46 -16.73
N ASP A 59 10.22 7.20 -15.52
CA ASP A 59 10.50 5.87 -14.99
C ASP A 59 9.57 5.60 -13.81
N GLY A 60 9.13 4.36 -13.64
CA GLY A 60 8.26 4.00 -12.53
C GLY A 60 7.15 3.02 -12.92
N SER A 61 6.25 2.78 -11.98
CA SER A 61 5.14 1.86 -12.18
C SER A 61 3.96 2.16 -11.26
N GLY A 62 2.82 1.59 -11.62
CA GLY A 62 1.55 1.73 -10.90
C GLY A 62 0.57 2.66 -11.59
N PHE A 63 -0.71 2.42 -11.31
CA PHE A 63 -1.83 3.00 -12.04
C PHE A 63 -2.80 3.78 -11.17
N VAL A 64 -2.87 3.48 -9.86
CA VAL A 64 -3.85 4.04 -8.92
C VAL A 64 -3.14 4.52 -7.66
N ASP A 65 -3.59 5.64 -7.10
CA ASP A 65 -2.98 6.35 -5.94
C ASP A 65 -1.45 6.37 -6.02
N VAL A 66 -0.96 7.01 -7.10
CA VAL A 66 0.47 7.05 -7.38
C VAL A 66 1.08 8.37 -6.95
N VAL A 67 2.36 8.31 -6.57
CA VAL A 67 3.20 9.50 -6.35
C VAL A 67 3.96 9.79 -7.64
N ILE A 68 3.89 11.03 -8.13
CA ILE A 68 4.60 11.46 -9.33
C ILE A 68 5.54 12.60 -8.96
N HIS A 69 6.83 12.41 -9.20
CA HIS A 69 7.84 13.44 -9.03
C HIS A 69 8.28 13.96 -10.40
N ILE A 70 8.17 15.25 -10.64
CA ILE A 70 8.56 15.90 -11.89
C ILE A 70 9.71 16.85 -11.60
N VAL A 71 10.85 16.65 -12.27
CA VAL A 71 12.09 17.40 -12.00
C VAL A 71 12.03 18.82 -12.57
N SER A 72 11.46 19.01 -13.77
CA SER A 72 11.50 20.29 -14.50
C SER A 72 10.17 20.59 -15.23
N GLY A 73 10.02 21.84 -15.68
CA GLY A 73 8.84 22.32 -16.40
C GLY A 73 7.79 22.99 -15.50
N SER A 74 6.62 23.30 -16.07
CA SER A 74 5.54 24.03 -15.38
C SER A 74 4.84 23.21 -14.29
N ALA A 75 5.08 21.89 -14.30
CA ALA A 75 4.63 20.95 -13.29
C ALA A 75 5.79 20.43 -12.42
N ALA A 76 6.91 21.13 -12.29
CA ALA A 76 7.98 20.68 -11.39
C ALA A 76 7.45 20.57 -9.94
N GLY A 77 7.75 19.44 -9.29
CA GLY A 77 7.30 19.13 -7.93
C GLY A 77 6.81 17.69 -7.77
N THR A 78 6.27 17.40 -6.59
CA THR A 78 5.72 16.08 -6.24
C THR A 78 4.20 16.15 -6.16
N TYR A 79 3.53 15.14 -6.71
CA TYR A 79 2.09 15.04 -6.78
C TYR A 79 1.61 13.69 -6.30
N ARG A 80 0.45 13.65 -5.67
CA ARG A 80 -0.35 12.44 -5.52
C ARG A 80 -1.49 12.46 -6.51
N CYS A 81 -1.59 11.42 -7.34
CA CYS A 81 -2.60 11.30 -8.38
C CYS A 81 -3.51 10.11 -8.12
N ARG A 82 -4.82 10.29 -8.34
CA ARG A 82 -5.77 9.18 -8.24
C ARG A 82 -5.48 8.08 -9.25
N SER A 83 -5.07 8.46 -10.46
CA SER A 83 -4.68 7.51 -11.50
C SER A 83 -3.54 8.03 -12.36
N ALA A 84 -2.78 7.10 -12.93
CA ALA A 84 -1.75 7.37 -13.94
C ALA A 84 -1.71 6.25 -14.98
N PHE A 85 -1.41 6.63 -16.21
CA PHE A 85 -1.10 5.74 -17.31
C PHE A 85 0.29 6.09 -17.83
N SER A 86 1.16 5.10 -17.96
CA SER A 86 2.49 5.27 -18.53
C SER A 86 2.74 4.28 -19.65
N TRP A 87 3.30 4.77 -20.75
CA TRP A 87 3.65 3.97 -21.92
C TRP A 87 4.85 4.60 -22.63
N ASN A 88 5.87 3.79 -22.92
CA ASN A 88 7.11 4.23 -23.59
C ASN A 88 7.73 5.51 -22.98
N GLY A 89 7.74 5.61 -21.65
CA GLY A 89 8.30 6.76 -20.93
C GLY A 89 7.43 8.03 -20.97
N TYR A 90 6.29 8.02 -21.66
CA TYR A 90 5.29 9.07 -21.53
C TYR A 90 4.34 8.73 -20.38
N LEU A 91 3.90 9.74 -19.65
CA LEU A 91 2.95 9.62 -18.55
C LEU A 91 1.81 10.61 -18.70
N SER A 92 0.59 10.15 -18.43
CA SER A 92 -0.61 10.96 -18.26
C SER A 92 -1.29 10.56 -16.95
N ALA A 93 -1.66 11.54 -16.11
CA ALA A 93 -2.26 11.28 -14.80
C ALA A 93 -3.36 12.28 -14.48
N SER A 94 -4.36 11.84 -13.71
CA SER A 94 -5.56 12.62 -13.40
C SER A 94 -5.87 12.64 -11.91
N GLY A 95 -6.59 13.70 -11.49
CA GLY A 95 -6.93 13.92 -10.09
C GLY A 95 -5.68 14.12 -9.22
N CYS A 96 -4.70 14.83 -9.77
CA CYS A 96 -3.43 15.09 -9.10
C CYS A 96 -3.53 16.26 -8.15
N ARG A 97 -2.91 16.13 -6.98
CA ARG A 97 -2.74 17.19 -5.97
C ARG A 97 -1.28 17.30 -5.59
N ILE A 98 -0.84 18.51 -5.30
CA ILE A 98 0.54 18.76 -4.84
C ILE A 98 0.73 18.02 -3.50
N SER A 99 1.81 17.26 -3.38
CA SER A 99 2.24 16.61 -2.14
C SER A 99 3.49 17.32 -1.65
N SER A 100 3.36 18.06 -0.54
CA SER A 100 4.44 18.79 0.12
C SER A 100 5.49 17.86 0.73
#